data_AF-A0A060SQ78-F1
#
_entry.id   AF-A0A060SQ78-F1
#
_cell.length_a   1.000
_cell.length_b   1.000
_cell.length_c   1.000
_cell.angle_alpha   90.00
_cell.angle_beta   90.00
_cell.angle_gamma   90.00
#
_symmetry.space_group_name_H-M   'P 1'
#
loop_
_entity.id
_entity.type
_entity.pdbx_description
1 polymer ?
#
loop_
_entity_poly.entity_id
_entity_poly.type
_entity_poly.pdbx_seq_one_letter_code
_entity_poly.pdbx_strand_id
1 'polypeptide(L)'
;MNVLVYSGPSTSPSSLSHTLSTLRAVLLPNYAVQPVAPQSIAAHPWASTCSLLVIPAFNPVNPSAGPRSGAIPADAASEVQKYVERGGKALVLGSCVRVDANKRLTSLSAGMESVTLVERGLLTLTDGESRLKFAVMPTNEAAEAMAGEPATLTLSDGSTLDGLLRAPGAAVDLRDLPDPGALTELGRYSSGEDPGLVAGVKASVRQGAVTFWSLHLEYSPREEIVASVLDKHSSRTLEDIEKADEGRLRILRETLANLGLSLPPPGSGVARPTPQVLTVAPWRTGVIKSILGSLEVPGLDGAGEKGYELKDSNDTFVLHPASAVSHVLGKHQEERYTSEDPATWNPKHIVVFEEGELPPREFVPRFDLRTYYSALEKARQEQKCPEKYPDLEWGVGEALLYGDVVTSTQTMLDKNMRLLSSLPTPFVSLASSQLTGRGRGGNMWLSPPGCLQFSILLRVPLSDLPAHKIVFVQYLFALAVAEACRDRAVLGAEGAHVRIKWPNDIYAEMPGTGERKKIGGILVNTSFGTGKVELVVGKTPRAVLWVASAETNVEHVQAAV
;
A
#
# COMPACT_ATOMS: atom_id res chain seq x y z
N MET A 1 7.46 2.40 -8.57
CA MET A 1 8.47 3.04 -7.72
C MET A 1 7.96 3.02 -6.29
N ASN A 2 8.84 3.12 -5.30
CA ASN A 2 8.48 2.98 -3.89
C ASN A 2 8.42 4.34 -3.21
N VAL A 3 7.41 4.53 -2.36
CA VAL A 3 7.38 5.56 -1.33
C VAL A 3 7.66 4.85 -0.01
N LEU A 4 8.77 5.19 0.62
CA LEU A 4 9.22 4.55 1.84
C LEU A 4 8.85 5.42 3.04
N VAL A 5 8.23 4.84 4.05
CA VAL A 5 7.88 5.54 5.30
C VAL A 5 8.83 5.06 6.40
N TYR A 6 9.60 5.96 7.00
CA TYR A 6 10.56 5.61 8.04
C TYR A 6 9.84 5.00 9.26
N SER A 7 10.25 3.79 9.66
CA SER A 7 9.65 3.03 10.76
C SER A 7 10.67 2.70 11.86
N GLY A 8 11.43 3.71 12.30
CA GLY A 8 12.42 3.55 13.35
C GLY A 8 11.81 3.44 14.76
N PRO A 9 12.59 3.01 15.76
CA PRO A 9 12.14 2.92 17.16
C PRO A 9 11.62 4.24 17.72
N SER A 10 12.09 5.33 17.14
CA SER A 10 11.79 6.69 17.55
C SER A 10 10.51 7.25 16.95
N THR A 11 9.95 6.60 15.93
CA THR A 11 8.74 7.04 15.26
C THR A 11 7.51 6.72 16.11
N SER A 12 6.57 7.64 16.22
CA SER A 12 5.28 7.39 16.86
C SER A 12 4.53 6.28 16.10
N PRO A 13 4.11 5.19 16.77
CA PRO A 13 3.36 4.11 16.11
C PRO A 13 2.06 4.60 15.47
N SER A 14 1.38 5.56 16.10
CA SER A 14 0.17 6.20 15.56
C SER A 14 0.53 6.99 14.29
N SER A 15 1.48 7.93 14.35
CA SER A 15 1.87 8.73 13.17
C SER A 15 2.37 7.86 12.01
N LEU A 16 3.10 6.78 12.29
CA LEU A 16 3.49 5.79 11.27
C LEU A 16 2.27 5.15 10.60
N SER A 17 1.29 4.70 11.39
CA SER A 17 0.06 4.07 10.90
C SER A 17 -0.76 5.03 10.03
N HIS A 18 -1.01 6.25 10.52
CA HIS A 18 -1.77 7.27 9.77
C HIS A 18 -1.03 7.72 8.51
N THR A 19 0.30 7.84 8.56
CA THR A 19 1.12 8.16 7.39
C THR A 19 1.00 7.07 6.32
N LEU A 20 1.10 5.79 6.70
CA LEU A 20 0.93 4.67 5.76
C LEU A 20 -0.48 4.67 5.16
N SER A 21 -1.50 4.84 6.00
CA SER A 21 -2.92 4.89 5.61
C SER A 21 -3.18 6.00 4.59
N THR A 22 -2.92 7.25 4.98
CA THR A 22 -3.16 8.43 4.14
C THR A 22 -2.38 8.36 2.83
N LEU A 23 -1.10 7.97 2.87
CA LEU A 23 -0.30 7.87 1.65
C LEU A 23 -0.78 6.75 0.72
N ARG A 24 -1.24 5.61 1.24
CA ARG A 24 -1.84 4.55 0.41
C ARG A 24 -3.11 5.05 -0.28
N ALA A 25 -3.96 5.77 0.44
CA ALA A 25 -5.18 6.35 -0.11
C ALA A 25 -4.90 7.36 -1.24
N VAL A 26 -3.80 8.13 -1.15
CA VAL A 26 -3.47 9.18 -2.12
C VAL A 26 -2.58 8.70 -3.28
N LEU A 27 -1.71 7.71 -3.05
CA LEU A 27 -0.65 7.33 -3.99
C LEU A 27 -0.93 6.04 -4.77
N LEU A 28 -1.84 5.18 -4.31
CA LEU A 28 -2.21 3.98 -5.07
C LEU A 28 -3.04 4.36 -6.31
N PRO A 29 -2.83 3.69 -7.46
CA PRO A 29 -1.94 2.55 -7.70
C PRO A 29 -0.52 2.94 -8.19
N ASN A 30 -0.20 4.24 -8.28
CA ASN A 30 1.01 4.72 -8.95
C ASN A 30 2.31 4.41 -8.17
N TYR A 31 2.25 4.43 -6.84
CA TYR A 31 3.40 4.17 -5.96
C TYR A 31 3.10 3.13 -4.88
N ALA A 32 4.11 2.31 -4.55
CA ALA A 32 4.01 1.33 -3.47
C ALA A 32 4.42 2.01 -2.16
N VAL A 33 3.54 2.04 -1.17
CA VAL A 33 3.79 2.69 0.12
C VAL A 33 4.12 1.65 1.18
N GLN A 34 5.36 1.62 1.64
CA GLN A 34 5.83 0.60 2.59
C GLN A 34 6.72 1.19 3.71
N PRO A 35 6.66 0.62 4.92
CA PRO A 35 7.57 1.02 5.99
C PRO A 35 9.02 0.60 5.67
N VAL A 36 9.99 1.35 6.17
CA VAL A 36 11.42 1.03 6.06
C VAL A 36 12.12 1.22 7.40
N ALA A 37 12.76 0.15 7.86
CA ALA A 37 13.53 0.15 9.11
C ALA A 37 14.90 0.84 8.92
N PRO A 38 15.47 1.47 9.97
CA PRO A 38 16.76 2.15 9.89
C PRO A 38 17.91 1.22 9.47
N GLN A 39 17.89 -0.06 9.89
CA GLN A 39 18.90 -1.05 9.49
C GLN A 39 18.84 -1.32 7.98
N SER A 40 17.65 -1.33 7.39
CA SER A 40 17.48 -1.48 5.94
C SER A 40 18.01 -0.26 5.19
N ILE A 41 17.79 0.94 5.73
CA ILE A 41 18.34 2.20 5.17
C ILE A 41 19.86 2.17 5.18
N ALA A 42 20.47 1.72 6.27
CA ALA A 42 21.92 1.72 6.44
C ALA A 42 22.64 0.62 5.64
N ALA A 43 22.02 -0.56 5.50
CA ALA A 43 22.71 -1.75 4.99
C ALA A 43 22.37 -2.13 3.53
N HIS A 44 21.21 -1.74 3.00
CA HIS A 44 20.71 -2.24 1.72
C HIS A 44 20.57 -1.14 0.65
N PRO A 45 20.73 -1.45 -0.65
CA PRO A 45 20.49 -0.48 -1.71
C PRO A 45 18.99 -0.21 -1.90
N TRP A 46 18.47 0.81 -1.24
CA TRP A 46 17.06 1.23 -1.34
C TRP A 46 16.85 2.45 -2.24
N ALA A 47 17.82 3.36 -2.28
CA ALA A 47 17.74 4.67 -2.92
C ALA A 47 17.32 4.64 -4.40
N SER A 48 17.78 3.64 -5.17
CA SER A 48 17.50 3.54 -6.61
C SER A 48 16.04 3.23 -6.95
N THR A 49 15.28 2.68 -6.01
CA THR A 49 13.87 2.33 -6.20
C THR A 49 12.92 3.27 -5.46
N CYS A 50 13.47 4.18 -4.66
CA CYS A 50 12.73 5.13 -3.83
C CYS A 50 12.44 6.41 -4.62
N SER A 51 11.16 6.77 -4.72
CA SER A 51 10.72 8.06 -5.27
C SER A 51 10.56 9.12 -4.20
N LEU A 52 10.25 8.72 -2.96
CA LEU A 52 10.03 9.62 -1.83
C LEU A 52 10.29 8.86 -0.53
N LEU A 53 11.08 9.46 0.36
CA LEU A 53 11.20 9.03 1.75
C LEU A 53 10.34 9.94 2.63
N VAL A 54 9.41 9.36 3.39
CA VAL A 54 8.57 10.09 4.34
C VAL A 54 9.03 9.78 5.76
N ILE A 55 9.24 10.81 6.56
CA ILE A 55 9.62 10.71 7.97
C ILE A 55 8.42 11.19 8.80
N PRO A 56 7.69 10.26 9.45
CA PRO A 56 6.58 10.61 10.34
C PRO A 56 7.06 11.23 11.64
N ALA A 57 6.13 11.70 12.46
CA ALA A 57 6.41 12.31 13.75
C ALA A 57 7.15 11.35 14.70
N PHE A 58 8.14 11.88 15.42
CA PHE A 58 8.87 11.13 16.46
C PHE A 58 8.14 11.17 17.80
N ASN A 59 8.40 10.16 18.63
CA ASN A 59 8.02 10.16 20.04
C ASN A 59 8.86 11.19 20.81
N PRO A 60 8.33 11.70 21.94
CA PRO A 60 9.09 12.52 22.85
C PRO A 60 10.40 11.88 23.32
N VAL A 61 11.43 12.70 23.47
CA VAL A 61 12.67 12.28 24.13
C VAL A 61 12.36 11.95 25.58
N ASN A 62 12.73 10.75 26.04
CA ASN A 62 12.70 10.45 27.47
C ASN A 62 13.70 11.39 28.18
N PRO A 63 13.30 12.24 29.14
CA PRO A 63 14.19 13.21 29.79
C PRO A 63 15.42 12.59 30.47
N SER A 64 15.34 11.30 30.82
CA SER A 64 16.44 10.53 31.43
C SER A 64 17.42 9.94 30.42
N ALA A 65 17.04 9.93 29.13
CA ALA A 65 17.90 9.49 28.04
C ALA A 65 18.51 10.74 27.39
N GLY A 66 19.82 10.71 27.10
CA GLY A 66 20.55 11.89 26.61
C GLY A 66 19.93 12.52 25.34
N PRO A 67 20.37 13.72 24.93
CA PRO A 67 19.75 14.55 23.88
C PRO A 67 19.68 13.94 22.47
N ARG A 68 20.19 12.72 22.29
CA ARG A 68 20.14 11.93 21.04
C ARG A 68 19.15 10.77 21.09
N SER A 69 18.56 10.50 22.25
CA SER A 69 17.58 9.43 22.42
C SER A 69 16.35 9.77 21.60
N GLY A 70 16.01 8.93 20.63
CA GLY A 70 14.87 9.18 19.73
C GLY A 70 15.24 9.79 18.37
N ALA A 71 16.50 10.08 18.06
CA ALA A 71 16.87 10.51 16.72
C ALA A 71 17.02 9.33 15.73
N ILE A 72 16.99 9.62 14.42
CA ILE A 72 17.38 8.64 13.40
C ILE A 72 18.83 8.21 13.66
N PRO A 73 19.15 6.90 13.67
CA PRO A 73 20.52 6.43 13.85
C PRO A 73 21.49 7.06 12.83
N ALA A 74 22.70 7.41 13.28
CA ALA A 74 23.68 8.16 12.49
C ALA A 74 23.97 7.55 11.10
N ASP A 75 24.09 6.22 11.03
CA ASP A 75 24.37 5.51 9.78
C ASP A 75 23.21 5.66 8.79
N ALA A 76 21.97 5.51 9.27
CA ALA A 76 20.77 5.71 8.46
C ALA A 76 20.62 7.18 8.05
N ALA A 77 20.85 8.13 8.96
CA ALA A 77 20.80 9.55 8.68
C ALA A 77 21.80 9.96 7.59
N SER A 78 23.03 9.40 7.62
CA SER A 78 24.04 9.64 6.58
C SER A 78 23.59 9.15 5.21
N GLU A 79 22.98 7.96 5.12
CA GLU A 79 22.45 7.44 3.86
C GLU A 79 21.26 8.24 3.35
N VAL A 80 20.36 8.70 4.23
CA VAL A 80 19.26 9.61 3.85
C VAL A 80 19.80 10.92 3.31
N GLN A 81 20.80 11.53 3.95
CA GLN A 81 21.43 12.75 3.47
C GLN A 81 22.04 12.55 2.07
N LYS A 82 22.80 11.47 1.86
CA LYS A 82 23.37 11.13 0.54
C LYS A 82 22.28 10.91 -0.51
N TYR A 83 21.17 10.28 -0.15
CA TYR A 83 20.04 10.07 -1.05
C TYR A 83 19.46 11.39 -1.53
N VAL A 84 19.13 12.32 -0.62
CA VAL A 84 18.57 13.62 -0.99
C VAL A 84 19.59 14.44 -1.80
N GLU A 85 20.86 14.47 -1.39
CA GLU A 85 21.92 15.19 -2.11
C GLU A 85 22.12 14.72 -3.56
N ARG A 86 21.78 13.46 -3.86
CA ARG A 86 21.88 12.83 -5.20
C ARG A 86 20.60 12.91 -6.03
N GLY A 87 19.65 13.77 -5.66
CA GLY A 87 18.39 13.93 -6.39
C GLY A 87 17.18 13.24 -5.75
N GLY A 88 17.39 12.57 -4.61
CA GLY A 88 16.32 11.99 -3.82
C GLY A 88 15.41 13.05 -3.21
N LYS A 89 14.22 12.62 -2.81
CA LYS A 89 13.17 13.50 -2.28
C LYS A 89 12.70 13.03 -0.92
N ALA A 90 12.49 13.96 0.00
CA ALA A 90 12.05 13.67 1.35
C ALA A 90 10.86 14.54 1.79
N LEU A 91 9.99 13.98 2.63
CA LEU A 91 8.88 14.68 3.27
C LEU A 91 8.95 14.40 4.78
N VAL A 92 8.95 15.45 5.59
CA VAL A 92 8.94 15.35 7.06
C VAL A 92 7.62 15.89 7.57
N LEU A 93 6.91 15.09 8.37
CA LEU A 93 5.60 15.43 8.95
C LEU A 93 5.69 15.45 10.47
N GLY A 94 5.10 16.48 11.08
CA GLY A 94 4.87 16.57 12.53
C GLY A 94 6.11 16.43 13.43
N SER A 95 7.32 16.57 12.89
CA SER A 95 8.57 16.48 13.65
C SER A 95 9.19 17.85 13.85
N CYS A 96 9.89 18.05 14.98
CA CYS A 96 10.62 19.27 15.24
C CYS A 96 11.80 19.42 14.27
N VAL A 97 11.93 20.61 13.67
CA VAL A 97 13.04 20.93 12.78
C VAL A 97 13.71 22.19 13.29
N ARG A 98 14.98 22.05 13.69
CA ARG A 98 15.82 23.19 14.05
C ARG A 98 16.48 23.76 12.80
N VAL A 99 16.51 25.09 12.68
CA VAL A 99 17.15 25.78 11.55
C VAL A 99 18.30 26.63 12.04
N ASP A 100 19.50 26.37 11.52
CA ASP A 100 20.71 27.12 11.85
C ASP A 100 21.27 27.84 10.61
N ALA A 101 21.59 29.13 10.76
CA ALA A 101 22.27 29.93 9.74
C ALA A 101 23.78 29.64 9.71
N ASN A 102 24.34 29.39 8.52
CA ASN A 102 25.77 29.13 8.36
C ASN A 102 26.55 30.47 8.44
N LYS A 103 26.89 30.94 9.66
CA LYS A 103 27.69 32.17 9.84
C LYS A 103 29.08 32.00 9.21
N ARG A 104 29.50 32.93 8.32
CA ARG A 104 30.90 33.03 7.86
C ARG A 104 31.80 33.32 9.07
N LEU A 105 32.76 32.45 9.35
CA LEU A 105 33.89 32.74 10.24
C LEU A 105 34.72 33.89 9.64
N THR A 106 34.61 35.10 10.18
CA THR A 106 35.35 36.30 9.73
C THR A 106 36.44 36.75 10.71
N SER A 107 36.99 35.87 11.55
CA SER A 107 38.23 36.18 12.28
C SER A 107 39.02 34.94 12.71
N LEU A 108 40.36 35.05 12.62
CA LEU A 108 41.33 34.03 13.08
C LEU A 108 41.35 33.86 14.61
N SER A 109 40.67 34.73 15.38
CA SER A 109 40.53 34.62 16.84
C SER A 109 39.26 33.87 17.28
N ALA A 110 38.31 33.60 16.38
CA ALA A 110 37.12 32.79 16.64
C ALA A 110 37.32 31.29 16.29
N GLY A 111 38.55 30.90 15.92
CA GLY A 111 38.89 29.56 15.43
C GLY A 111 38.88 28.44 16.47
N MET A 112 38.65 28.73 17.76
CA MET A 112 38.55 27.71 18.82
C MET A 112 37.16 27.59 19.44
N GLU A 113 36.23 28.53 19.19
CA GLU A 113 34.88 28.51 19.78
C GLU A 113 33.73 28.34 18.78
N SER A 114 33.97 28.45 17.46
CA SER A 114 32.89 28.32 16.46
C SER A 114 33.03 27.12 15.52
N VAL A 115 33.79 26.09 15.91
CA VAL A 115 33.44 24.72 15.49
C VAL A 115 32.19 24.36 16.29
N THR A 116 31.05 24.98 15.98
CA THR A 116 29.77 24.44 16.41
C THR A 116 29.79 23.01 15.93
N LEU A 117 29.76 22.08 16.89
CA LEU A 117 29.65 20.67 16.63
C LEU A 117 28.56 20.54 15.55
N VAL A 118 28.96 20.20 14.32
CA VAL A 118 28.06 19.44 13.46
C VAL A 118 27.70 18.27 14.36
N GLU A 119 26.48 18.25 14.89
CA GLU A 119 26.01 17.25 15.82
C GLU A 119 26.13 15.91 15.11
N ARG A 120 27.29 15.27 15.28
CA ARG A 120 27.65 14.05 14.56
C ARG A 120 26.59 13.01 14.88
N GLY A 121 25.74 12.72 13.89
CA GLY A 121 24.73 11.68 13.95
C GLY A 121 23.27 12.10 13.81
N LEU A 122 22.94 13.40 13.74
CA LEU A 122 21.58 13.86 13.47
C LEU A 122 21.33 14.02 11.96
N LEU A 123 20.10 13.75 11.48
CA LEU A 123 19.73 14.02 10.09
C LEU A 123 19.71 15.53 9.85
N THR A 124 20.74 16.02 9.17
CA THR A 124 20.92 17.44 8.83
C THR A 124 20.94 17.59 7.32
N LEU A 125 20.03 18.41 6.80
CA LEU A 125 19.93 18.73 5.37
C LEU A 125 20.25 20.21 5.19
N THR A 126 21.13 20.52 4.24
CA THR A 126 21.53 21.91 3.97
C THR A 126 20.93 22.37 2.65
N ASP A 127 20.18 23.46 2.70
CA ASP A 127 19.64 24.08 1.50
C ASP A 127 20.75 24.72 0.65
N GLY A 128 20.64 24.58 -0.67
CA GLY A 128 21.65 24.99 -1.63
C GLY A 128 21.73 26.51 -1.80
N GLU A 129 20.58 27.19 -1.74
CA GLU A 129 20.45 28.62 -2.04
C GLU A 129 20.61 29.46 -0.78
N SER A 130 19.77 29.23 0.22
CA SER A 130 19.77 29.93 1.51
C SER A 130 20.94 29.53 2.41
N ARG A 131 21.59 28.38 2.16
CA ARG A 131 22.65 27.78 3.01
C ARG A 131 22.19 27.47 4.44
N LEU A 132 20.89 27.42 4.69
CA LEU A 132 20.32 27.07 5.97
C LEU A 132 20.43 25.57 6.22
N LYS A 133 20.73 25.19 7.46
CA LYS A 133 20.81 23.80 7.90
C LYS A 133 19.55 23.43 8.66
N PHE A 134 18.85 22.43 8.16
CA PHE A 134 17.64 21.86 8.76
C PHE A 134 18.01 20.56 9.47
N ALA A 135 17.88 20.53 10.79
CA ALA A 135 18.17 19.37 11.62
C ALA A 135 16.87 18.79 12.18
N VAL A 136 16.55 17.54 11.83
CA VAL A 136 15.32 16.86 12.26
C VAL A 136 15.53 16.24 13.63
N MET A 137 14.74 16.65 14.62
CA MET A 137 14.91 16.27 16.03
C MET A 137 13.62 15.69 16.62
N PRO A 138 13.71 14.84 17.65
CA PRO A 138 12.53 14.42 18.41
C PRO A 138 12.03 15.58 19.28
N THR A 139 10.74 15.57 19.60
CA THR A 139 10.14 16.59 20.47
C THR A 139 10.55 16.39 21.92
N ASN A 140 10.66 17.49 22.68
CA ASN A 140 10.89 17.45 24.13
C ASN A 140 9.58 17.56 24.93
N GLU A 141 8.43 17.68 24.25
CA GLU A 141 7.13 17.84 24.90
C GLU A 141 6.54 16.53 25.40
N ALA A 142 5.70 16.60 26.44
CA ALA A 142 5.12 15.42 27.07
C ALA A 142 4.19 14.63 26.13
N ALA A 143 4.08 13.31 26.36
CA ALA A 143 3.29 12.41 25.52
C ALA A 143 1.79 12.79 25.41
N GLU A 144 1.24 13.48 26.41
CA GLU A 144 -0.15 13.98 26.41
C GLU A 144 -0.41 15.08 25.38
N ALA A 145 0.63 15.79 24.94
CA ALA A 145 0.56 16.82 23.90
C ALA A 145 0.54 16.24 22.46
N MET A 146 0.81 14.93 22.29
CA MET A 146 0.95 14.25 20.98
C MET A 146 -0.31 14.24 20.11
N ALA A 147 -1.48 14.57 20.67
CA ALA A 147 -2.69 14.74 19.88
C ALA A 147 -2.69 16.05 19.06
N GLY A 148 -1.75 16.96 19.34
CA GLY A 148 -1.58 18.23 18.65
C GLY A 148 -2.53 19.32 19.13
N GLU A 149 -2.38 20.50 18.55
CA GLU A 149 -3.23 21.67 18.80
C GLU A 149 -4.03 22.03 17.55
N PRO A 150 -5.30 22.48 17.68
CA PRO A 150 -6.07 22.99 16.56
C PRO A 150 -5.34 24.15 15.86
N ALA A 151 -5.25 24.08 14.54
CA ALA A 151 -4.53 25.07 13.75
C ALA A 151 -5.29 25.48 12.49
N THR A 152 -5.19 26.78 12.19
CA THR A 152 -5.67 27.39 10.95
C THR A 152 -4.48 27.91 10.16
N LEU A 153 -4.48 27.67 8.85
CA LEU A 153 -3.44 28.07 7.93
C LEU A 153 -3.93 29.07 6.90
N THR A 154 -3.05 30.00 6.53
CA THR A 154 -3.11 30.74 5.29
C THR A 154 -2.05 30.19 4.35
N LEU A 155 -2.49 29.68 3.20
CA LEU A 155 -1.62 29.12 2.17
C LEU A 155 -1.01 30.22 1.30
N SER A 156 0.01 29.85 0.52
CA SER A 156 0.68 30.74 -0.43
C SER A 156 -0.24 31.32 -1.52
N ASP A 157 -1.36 30.64 -1.82
CA ASP A 157 -2.40 31.13 -2.74
C ASP A 157 -3.40 32.11 -2.08
N GLY A 158 -3.23 32.40 -0.79
CA GLY A 158 -4.11 33.26 0.00
C GLY A 158 -5.35 32.56 0.57
N SER A 159 -5.54 31.27 0.29
CA SER A 159 -6.66 30.50 0.85
C SER A 159 -6.43 30.15 2.32
N THR A 160 -7.50 30.15 3.10
CA THR A 160 -7.47 29.77 4.52
C THR A 160 -8.03 28.37 4.70
N LEU A 161 -7.35 27.54 5.50
CA LEU A 161 -7.79 26.20 5.86
C LEU A 161 -7.82 26.04 7.37
N ASP A 162 -8.94 25.55 7.88
CA ASP A 162 -9.20 25.29 9.30
C ASP A 162 -9.39 23.79 9.55
N GLY A 163 -9.37 23.37 10.81
CA GLY A 163 -9.60 21.98 11.22
C GLY A 163 -8.38 21.08 11.08
N LEU A 164 -7.16 21.64 11.09
CA LEU A 164 -5.91 20.90 11.06
C LEU A 164 -5.30 20.77 12.45
N LEU A 165 -4.37 19.82 12.61
CA LEU A 165 -3.59 19.64 13.83
C LEU A 165 -2.14 20.10 13.62
N ARG A 166 -1.69 21.02 14.48
CA ARG A 166 -0.28 21.37 14.68
C ARG A 166 0.35 20.31 15.58
N ALA A 167 1.52 19.81 15.20
CA ALA A 167 2.26 18.89 16.05
C ALA A 167 2.85 19.61 17.27
N PRO A 168 2.82 18.98 18.46
CA PRO A 168 3.35 19.57 19.69
C PRO A 168 4.87 19.77 19.61
N GLY A 169 5.35 20.93 20.06
CA GLY A 169 6.75 21.32 19.93
C GLY A 169 7.20 21.55 18.48
N ALA A 170 6.33 21.38 17.49
CA ALA A 170 6.61 21.66 16.08
C ALA A 170 6.45 23.15 15.78
N ALA A 171 7.05 24.00 16.61
CA ALA A 171 7.56 25.23 16.09
C ALA A 171 8.78 24.83 15.25
N VAL A 172 8.63 24.82 13.93
CA VAL A 172 9.81 25.16 13.13
C VAL A 172 10.20 26.54 13.66
N ASP A 173 11.32 26.63 14.40
CA ASP A 173 11.77 27.92 14.94
C ASP A 173 12.34 28.74 13.78
N LEU A 174 11.42 29.17 12.91
CA LEU A 174 11.63 30.03 11.75
C LEU A 174 11.43 31.49 12.13
N ARG A 175 11.25 31.79 13.43
CA ARG A 175 11.14 33.17 13.95
C ARG A 175 12.33 34.03 13.53
N ASP A 176 13.51 33.40 13.44
CA ASP A 176 14.77 34.03 13.09
C ASP A 176 15.34 33.52 11.75
N LEU A 177 14.50 33.17 10.77
CA LEU A 177 14.99 32.90 9.41
C LEU A 177 15.73 34.14 8.88
N PRO A 178 17.04 34.06 8.59
CA PRO A 178 17.75 35.14 7.93
C PRO A 178 17.28 35.20 6.47
N ASP A 179 16.45 36.21 6.18
CA ASP A 179 15.90 36.56 4.87
C ASP A 179 15.05 35.43 4.20
N PRO A 180 13.71 35.45 4.34
CA PRO A 180 12.82 34.41 3.78
C PRO A 180 12.81 34.33 2.24
N GLY A 181 13.42 35.28 1.53
CA GLY A 181 13.43 35.33 0.06
C GLY A 181 14.11 34.15 -0.65
N ALA A 182 14.85 33.29 0.06
CA ALA A 182 15.57 32.16 -0.51
C ALA A 182 14.90 30.78 -0.30
N LEU A 183 13.77 30.71 0.41
CA LEU A 183 13.04 29.45 0.65
C LEU A 183 11.62 29.51 0.08
N THR A 184 11.08 28.35 -0.33
CA THR A 184 9.69 28.26 -0.80
C THR A 184 8.77 28.00 0.39
N GLU A 185 8.08 29.04 0.86
CA GLU A 185 7.06 28.92 1.90
C GLU A 185 5.77 28.31 1.35
N LEU A 186 5.20 27.35 2.08
CA LEU A 186 3.98 26.64 1.67
C LEU A 186 2.73 27.15 2.39
N GLY A 187 2.87 27.61 3.63
CA GLY A 187 1.78 28.20 4.41
C GLY A 187 2.23 28.74 5.77
N ARG A 188 1.40 29.59 6.37
CA ARG A 188 1.61 30.23 7.68
C ARG A 188 0.41 30.03 8.59
N TYR A 189 0.64 29.97 9.89
CA TYR A 189 -0.43 29.90 10.88
C TYR A 189 -1.19 31.23 10.96
N SER A 190 -2.52 31.17 10.83
CA SER A 190 -3.41 32.34 10.92
C SER A 190 -3.91 32.59 12.34
N SER A 191 -3.98 31.53 13.16
CA SER A 191 -4.47 31.56 14.55
C SER A 191 -3.74 30.52 15.41
N GLY A 192 -3.68 30.74 16.73
CA GLY A 192 -2.99 29.88 17.71
C GLY A 192 -2.11 30.68 18.66
N GLU A 193 -1.24 29.99 19.43
CA GLU A 193 -0.27 30.65 20.32
C GLU A 193 0.74 31.54 19.57
N ASP A 194 0.98 31.28 18.28
CA ASP A 194 1.98 32.00 17.47
C ASP A 194 1.50 32.37 16.03
N PRO A 195 0.63 33.38 15.86
CA PRO A 195 0.16 33.79 14.53
C PRO A 195 1.31 34.32 13.65
N GLY A 196 1.32 33.92 12.38
CA GLY A 196 2.31 34.34 11.37
C GLY A 196 3.52 33.42 11.21
N LEU A 197 3.70 32.42 12.09
CA LEU A 197 4.75 31.41 11.95
C LEU A 197 4.57 30.59 10.67
N VAL A 198 5.69 30.23 10.04
CA VAL A 198 5.71 29.36 8.86
C VAL A 198 5.41 27.92 9.30
N ALA A 199 4.38 27.33 8.70
CA ALA A 199 3.94 25.97 8.99
C ALA A 199 4.54 24.92 8.06
N GLY A 200 4.88 25.33 6.83
CA GLY A 200 5.44 24.46 5.81
C GLY A 200 6.48 25.16 4.96
N VAL A 201 7.59 24.49 4.69
CA VAL A 201 8.68 25.00 3.86
C VAL A 201 9.26 23.92 2.98
N LYS A 202 9.60 24.28 1.75
CA LYS A 202 10.35 23.45 0.81
C LYS A 202 11.76 24.01 0.64
N ALA A 203 12.75 23.13 0.80
CA ALA A 203 14.16 23.40 0.64
C ALA A 203 14.77 22.54 -0.47
N SER A 204 15.72 23.11 -1.22
CA SER A 204 16.44 22.50 -2.32
C SER A 204 17.81 22.03 -1.83
N VAL A 205 18.03 20.71 -1.80
CA VAL A 205 19.26 20.12 -1.24
C VAL A 205 20.09 19.52 -2.37
N ARG A 206 21.06 20.32 -2.87
CA ARG A 206 21.85 20.00 -4.07
C ARG A 206 20.96 19.67 -5.28
N GLN A 207 20.85 18.40 -5.64
CA GLN A 207 20.04 17.93 -6.77
C GLN A 207 18.64 17.48 -6.34
N GLY A 208 18.42 17.29 -5.03
CA GLY A 208 17.15 16.81 -4.48
C GLY A 208 16.35 17.91 -3.80
N ALA A 209 15.25 17.51 -3.18
CA ALA A 209 14.33 18.42 -2.49
C ALA A 209 13.79 17.79 -1.21
N VAL A 210 13.53 18.62 -0.22
CA VAL A 210 12.86 18.22 1.02
C VAL A 210 11.76 19.22 1.36
N THR A 211 10.62 18.69 1.80
CA THR A 211 9.53 19.49 2.37
C THR A 211 9.36 19.14 3.84
N PHE A 212 9.22 20.18 4.66
CA PHE A 212 8.95 20.06 6.08
C PHE A 212 7.57 20.67 6.38
N TRP A 213 6.74 19.93 7.10
CA TRP A 213 5.48 20.41 7.66
C TRP A 213 5.50 20.21 9.18
N SER A 214 5.17 21.26 9.93
CA SER A 214 4.92 21.17 11.37
C SER A 214 3.51 20.68 11.72
N LEU A 215 2.74 20.29 10.70
CA LEU A 215 1.38 19.79 10.83
C LEU A 215 1.34 18.28 10.77
N HIS A 216 0.31 17.74 11.38
CA HIS A 216 -0.12 16.36 11.28
C HIS A 216 -1.01 16.16 10.04
N LEU A 217 -0.45 16.31 8.84
CA LEU A 217 -1.19 16.10 7.58
C LEU A 217 -1.62 14.64 7.38
N GLU A 218 -0.99 13.72 8.10
CA GLU A 218 -1.32 12.30 8.11
C GLU A 218 -2.58 11.97 8.91
N TYR A 219 -3.01 12.82 9.84
CA TYR A 219 -4.14 12.59 10.73
C TYR A 219 -5.45 13.12 10.12
N SER A 220 -6.47 12.27 10.08
CA SER A 220 -7.79 12.62 9.55
C SER A 220 -8.64 13.33 10.60
N PRO A 221 -9.33 14.44 10.27
CA PRO A 221 -10.29 15.10 11.16
C PRO A 221 -11.44 14.20 11.64
N ARG A 222 -11.67 13.07 10.97
CA ARG A 222 -12.72 12.08 11.28
C ARG A 222 -12.35 11.12 12.40
N GLU A 223 -11.06 11.01 12.74
CA GLU A 223 -10.63 10.10 13.79
C GLU A 223 -11.03 10.61 15.17
N GLU A 224 -11.47 9.72 16.05
CA GLU A 224 -12.00 10.08 17.37
C GLU A 224 -11.01 10.89 18.20
N ILE A 225 -9.71 10.53 18.16
CA ILE A 225 -8.65 11.25 18.87
C ILE A 225 -8.54 12.69 18.34
N VAL A 226 -8.57 12.87 17.02
CA VAL A 226 -8.46 14.17 16.36
C VAL A 226 -9.71 15.01 16.61
N ALA A 227 -10.89 14.42 16.43
CA ALA A 227 -12.17 15.04 16.73
C ALA A 227 -12.22 15.51 18.20
N SER A 228 -11.76 14.68 19.13
CA SER A 228 -11.74 15.03 20.56
C SER A 228 -10.85 16.23 20.91
N VAL A 229 -9.80 16.51 20.11
CA VAL A 229 -8.93 17.68 20.28
C VAL A 229 -9.54 18.92 19.66
N LEU A 230 -10.02 18.78 18.43
CA LEU A 230 -10.55 19.90 17.64
C LEU A 230 -11.92 20.37 18.18
N ASP A 231 -12.70 19.48 18.80
CA ASP A 231 -14.03 19.80 19.34
C ASP A 231 -14.01 20.32 20.79
N LYS A 232 -12.83 20.43 21.43
CA LYS A 232 -12.70 20.94 22.82
C LYS A 232 -13.31 22.33 23.03
N HIS A 233 -13.40 23.13 21.96
CA HIS A 233 -13.82 24.53 22.01
C HIS A 233 -15.03 24.88 21.13
N SER A 234 -15.46 23.98 20.23
CA SER A 234 -16.64 24.18 19.38
C SER A 234 -17.10 22.85 18.76
N SER A 235 -18.39 22.53 18.83
CA SER A 235 -18.95 21.38 18.11
C SER A 235 -18.95 21.65 16.60
N ARG A 236 -18.22 20.83 15.83
CA ARG A 236 -18.19 20.93 14.37
C ARG A 236 -19.27 20.08 13.72
N THR A 237 -19.83 20.57 12.61
CA THR A 237 -20.78 19.79 11.82
C THR A 237 -20.05 18.76 10.96
N LEU A 238 -20.78 17.77 10.44
CA LEU A 238 -20.22 16.81 9.47
C LEU A 238 -19.64 17.52 8.24
N GLU A 239 -20.30 18.58 7.76
CA GLU A 239 -19.83 19.38 6.63
C GLU A 239 -18.49 20.07 6.92
N ASP A 240 -18.29 20.57 8.15
CA ASP A 240 -17.02 21.18 8.56
C ASP A 240 -15.88 20.16 8.58
N ILE A 241 -16.16 18.95 9.06
CA ILE A 241 -15.18 17.84 9.11
C ILE A 241 -14.78 17.44 7.68
N GLU A 242 -15.75 17.32 6.76
CA GLU A 242 -15.50 17.00 5.36
C GLU A 242 -14.66 18.07 4.67
N LYS A 243 -15.00 19.33 4.86
CA LYS A 243 -14.26 20.46 4.29
C LYS A 243 -12.81 20.52 4.80
N ALA A 244 -12.60 20.27 6.10
CA ALA A 244 -11.27 20.21 6.69
C ALA A 244 -10.44 19.06 6.10
N ASP A 245 -11.05 17.88 5.94
CA ASP A 245 -10.38 16.71 5.39
C ASP A 245 -10.03 16.85 3.89
N GLU A 246 -10.96 17.42 3.10
CA GLU A 246 -10.70 17.76 1.70
C GLU A 246 -9.54 18.75 1.56
N GLY A 247 -9.51 19.77 2.42
CA GLY A 247 -8.42 20.74 2.44
C GLY A 247 -7.08 20.13 2.86
N ARG A 248 -7.06 19.26 3.87
CA ARG A 248 -5.88 18.49 4.29
C ARG A 248 -5.33 17.66 3.14
N LEU A 249 -6.18 16.88 2.48
CA LEU A 249 -5.80 16.03 1.35
C LEU A 249 -5.35 16.86 0.15
N ARG A 250 -5.96 18.02 -0.10
CA ARG A 250 -5.53 18.97 -1.14
C ARG A 250 -4.08 19.41 -0.93
N ILE A 251 -3.74 19.92 0.26
CA ILE A 251 -2.37 20.36 0.58
C ILE A 251 -1.38 19.20 0.50
N LEU A 252 -1.74 18.02 0.99
CA LEU A 252 -0.88 16.86 0.89
C LEU A 252 -0.62 16.46 -0.57
N ARG A 253 -1.66 16.45 -1.42
CA ARG A 253 -1.52 16.18 -2.86
C ARG A 253 -0.65 17.23 -3.54
N GLU A 254 -0.87 18.51 -3.28
CA GLU A 254 -0.03 19.60 -3.81
C GLU A 254 1.44 19.45 -3.36
N THR A 255 1.66 19.12 -2.08
CA THR A 255 3.01 18.85 -1.55
C THR A 255 3.70 17.70 -2.29
N LEU A 256 3.00 16.58 -2.48
CA LEU A 256 3.53 15.40 -3.18
C LEU A 256 3.79 15.69 -4.67
N ALA A 257 2.91 16.45 -5.32
CA ALA A 257 3.09 16.90 -6.70
C ALA A 257 4.27 17.88 -6.84
N ASN A 258 4.46 18.78 -5.88
CA ASN A 258 5.61 19.70 -5.81
C ASN A 258 6.94 18.99 -5.53
N LEU A 259 6.88 17.82 -4.92
CA LEU A 259 7.98 16.86 -4.84
C LEU A 259 8.03 15.97 -6.10
N GLY A 260 7.31 16.27 -7.17
CA GLY A 260 7.38 15.59 -8.46
C GLY A 260 6.94 14.13 -8.44
N LEU A 261 5.92 13.79 -7.63
CA LEU A 261 5.21 12.52 -7.75
C LEU A 261 4.03 12.67 -8.72
N SER A 262 3.75 11.62 -9.49
CA SER A 262 2.61 11.52 -10.39
C SER A 262 1.40 10.96 -9.64
N LEU A 263 0.51 11.84 -9.19
CA LEU A 263 -0.66 11.44 -8.41
C LEU A 263 -1.81 10.97 -9.31
N PRO A 264 -2.65 10.05 -8.83
CA PRO A 264 -3.92 9.76 -9.49
C PRO A 264 -4.88 10.97 -9.36
N PRO A 265 -5.89 11.10 -10.25
CA PRO A 265 -6.84 12.20 -10.22
C PRO A 265 -7.55 12.35 -8.86
N PRO A 266 -7.89 13.58 -8.42
CA PRO A 266 -8.72 13.79 -7.24
C PRO A 266 -10.04 13.01 -7.38
N GLY A 267 -10.50 12.35 -6.32
CA GLY A 267 -11.73 11.56 -6.35
C GLY A 267 -11.64 10.21 -7.07
N SER A 268 -10.48 9.81 -7.62
CA SER A 268 -10.23 8.38 -7.91
C SER A 268 -10.22 7.66 -6.55
N GLY A 269 -11.35 7.04 -6.19
CA GLY A 269 -11.70 6.69 -4.82
C GLY A 269 -10.59 6.01 -4.01
N VAL A 270 -10.63 6.22 -2.69
CA VAL A 270 -9.84 5.49 -1.70
C VAL A 270 -9.83 4.02 -2.10
N ALA A 271 -8.63 3.50 -2.33
CA ALA A 271 -8.43 2.17 -2.84
C ALA A 271 -8.81 1.19 -1.72
N ARG A 272 -10.06 0.77 -1.65
CA ARG A 272 -10.61 -0.14 -0.64
C ARG A 272 -11.07 -1.44 -1.29
N PRO A 273 -11.10 -2.56 -0.53
CA PRO A 273 -11.61 -3.80 -1.08
C PRO A 273 -13.06 -3.63 -1.55
N THR A 274 -13.36 -4.16 -2.73
CA THR A 274 -14.73 -4.31 -3.22
C THR A 274 -15.32 -5.60 -2.65
N PRO A 275 -16.66 -5.72 -2.59
CA PRO A 275 -17.30 -7.02 -2.42
C PRO A 275 -16.75 -8.02 -3.45
N GLN A 276 -16.59 -9.26 -3.02
CA GLN A 276 -16.06 -10.35 -3.82
C GLN A 276 -17.17 -11.32 -4.21
N VAL A 277 -16.91 -12.17 -5.19
CA VAL A 277 -17.80 -13.24 -5.62
C VAL A 277 -17.13 -14.59 -5.40
N LEU A 278 -17.84 -15.50 -4.75
CA LEU A 278 -17.51 -16.92 -4.75
C LEU A 278 -18.38 -17.59 -5.81
N THR A 279 -17.76 -18.22 -6.79
CA THR A 279 -18.43 -18.85 -7.92
C THR A 279 -17.72 -20.15 -8.32
N VAL A 280 -18.42 -20.97 -9.07
CA VAL A 280 -17.93 -22.25 -9.58
C VAL A 280 -18.22 -22.38 -11.07
N ALA A 281 -17.40 -23.16 -11.76
CA ALA A 281 -17.62 -23.56 -13.14
C ALA A 281 -19.05 -24.07 -13.36
N PRO A 282 -19.77 -23.60 -14.39
CA PRO A 282 -21.18 -23.94 -14.61
C PRO A 282 -21.47 -25.45 -14.76
N TRP A 283 -20.47 -26.24 -15.18
CA TRP A 283 -20.60 -27.70 -15.33
C TRP A 283 -20.31 -28.48 -14.03
N ARG A 284 -20.03 -27.80 -12.91
CA ARG A 284 -19.75 -28.43 -11.62
C ARG A 284 -20.92 -28.26 -10.67
N THR A 285 -21.39 -29.39 -10.13
CA THR A 285 -22.47 -29.43 -9.16
C THR A 285 -22.00 -29.89 -7.78
N GLY A 286 -22.62 -29.41 -6.72
CA GLY A 286 -22.34 -29.70 -5.30
C GLY A 286 -21.12 -28.99 -4.71
N VAL A 287 -20.31 -28.30 -5.52
CA VAL A 287 -19.03 -27.72 -5.09
C VAL A 287 -19.21 -26.59 -4.09
N ILE A 288 -20.14 -25.65 -4.33
CA ILE A 288 -20.40 -24.54 -3.40
C ILE A 288 -20.89 -25.07 -2.05
N LYS A 289 -21.79 -26.06 -2.06
CA LYS A 289 -22.28 -26.72 -0.84
C LYS A 289 -21.15 -27.41 -0.08
N SER A 290 -20.23 -28.07 -0.79
CA SER A 290 -19.02 -28.68 -0.22
C SER A 290 -18.09 -27.64 0.43
N ILE A 291 -17.86 -26.51 -0.24
CA ILE A 291 -17.08 -25.39 0.28
C ILE A 291 -17.74 -24.82 1.55
N LEU A 292 -19.02 -24.45 1.49
CA LEU A 292 -19.75 -23.88 2.63
C LEU A 292 -19.79 -24.85 3.81
N GLY A 293 -20.04 -26.14 3.55
CA GLY A 293 -20.04 -27.18 4.58
C GLY A 293 -18.67 -27.36 5.25
N SER A 294 -17.59 -27.29 4.47
CA SER A 294 -16.22 -27.39 5.00
C SER A 294 -15.83 -26.18 5.84
N LEU A 295 -16.37 -24.99 5.51
CA LEU A 295 -16.24 -23.77 6.30
C LEU A 295 -17.21 -23.68 7.49
N GLU A 296 -18.04 -24.71 7.70
CA GLU A 296 -19.10 -24.77 8.70
C GLU A 296 -20.12 -23.61 8.58
N VAL A 297 -20.29 -23.11 7.36
CA VAL A 297 -21.27 -22.07 7.03
C VAL A 297 -22.62 -22.76 6.77
N PRO A 298 -23.69 -22.43 7.51
CA PRO A 298 -25.02 -22.95 7.25
C PRO A 298 -25.53 -22.46 5.89
N GLY A 299 -26.57 -23.11 5.34
CA GLY A 299 -27.20 -22.67 4.10
C GLY A 299 -27.58 -21.19 4.14
N LEU A 300 -27.24 -20.45 3.07
CA LEU A 300 -27.36 -18.99 3.03
C LEU A 300 -28.80 -18.50 2.78
N ASP A 301 -29.72 -19.40 2.47
CA ASP A 301 -31.14 -19.10 2.18
C ASP A 301 -31.84 -18.35 3.33
N GLY A 302 -31.40 -18.58 4.57
CA GLY A 302 -31.93 -17.91 5.77
C GLY A 302 -31.14 -16.67 6.23
N ALA A 303 -29.99 -16.39 5.63
CA ALA A 303 -29.10 -15.30 6.07
C ALA A 303 -29.59 -13.91 5.64
N GLY A 304 -30.39 -13.85 4.56
CA GLY A 304 -30.91 -12.61 4.00
C GLY A 304 -29.82 -11.57 3.72
N GLU A 305 -30.14 -10.28 3.91
CA GLU A 305 -29.24 -9.15 3.67
C GLU A 305 -28.10 -9.02 4.69
N LYS A 306 -28.23 -9.66 5.87
CA LYS A 306 -27.20 -9.61 6.92
C LYS A 306 -25.99 -10.47 6.59
N GLY A 307 -26.20 -11.57 5.87
CA GLY A 307 -25.18 -12.57 5.58
C GLY A 307 -24.74 -13.34 6.82
N TYR A 308 -23.81 -14.26 6.62
CA TYR A 308 -23.18 -15.06 7.66
C TYR A 308 -21.76 -14.55 7.95
N GLU A 309 -21.50 -14.16 9.19
CA GLU A 309 -20.19 -13.69 9.62
C GLU A 309 -19.25 -14.85 9.94
N LEU A 310 -18.14 -14.93 9.20
CA LEU A 310 -17.04 -15.85 9.38
C LEU A 310 -15.80 -15.06 9.84
N LYS A 311 -15.61 -14.99 11.15
CA LYS A 311 -14.41 -14.37 11.75
C LYS A 311 -13.22 -15.33 11.74
N ASP A 312 -12.07 -14.84 11.32
CA ASP A 312 -10.79 -15.55 11.33
C ASP A 312 -9.70 -14.69 11.97
N SER A 313 -8.43 -15.11 11.82
CA SER A 313 -7.27 -14.57 12.52
C SER A 313 -6.85 -13.19 12.02
N ASN A 314 -6.98 -12.93 10.71
CA ASN A 314 -6.58 -11.66 10.10
C ASN A 314 -7.78 -10.86 9.58
N ASP A 315 -8.81 -11.55 9.06
CA ASP A 315 -9.96 -10.92 8.44
C ASP A 315 -11.29 -11.48 8.99
N THR A 316 -12.33 -10.66 8.93
CA THR A 316 -13.73 -11.07 9.10
C THR A 316 -14.39 -11.09 7.74
N PHE A 317 -14.90 -12.25 7.32
CA PHE A 317 -15.64 -12.41 6.08
C PHE A 317 -17.14 -12.42 6.35
N VAL A 318 -17.94 -11.77 5.50
CA VAL A 318 -19.40 -11.87 5.58
C VAL A 318 -19.91 -12.45 4.27
N LEU A 319 -20.44 -13.67 4.35
CA LEU A 319 -20.93 -14.43 3.21
C LEU A 319 -22.42 -14.13 2.99
N HIS A 320 -22.77 -13.75 1.77
CA HIS A 320 -24.11 -13.32 1.37
C HIS A 320 -24.66 -14.23 0.28
N PRO A 321 -25.97 -14.51 0.26
CA PRO A 321 -26.60 -15.18 -0.88
C PRO A 321 -26.61 -14.25 -2.11
N ALA A 322 -26.73 -14.83 -3.32
CA ALA A 322 -26.83 -14.08 -4.57
C ALA A 322 -28.00 -13.07 -4.59
N SER A 323 -29.07 -13.32 -3.84
CA SER A 323 -30.21 -12.39 -3.69
C SER A 323 -29.85 -11.07 -2.99
N ALA A 324 -28.77 -11.03 -2.20
CA ALA A 324 -28.36 -9.84 -1.45
C ALA A 324 -27.38 -8.93 -2.23
N VAL A 325 -27.05 -9.23 -3.49
CA VAL A 325 -26.08 -8.47 -4.30
C VAL A 325 -26.34 -6.97 -4.30
N SER A 326 -27.59 -6.56 -4.57
CA SER A 326 -27.96 -5.14 -4.65
C SER A 326 -27.79 -4.42 -3.31
N HIS A 327 -28.13 -5.08 -2.21
CA HIS A 327 -27.94 -4.54 -0.86
C HIS A 327 -26.45 -4.38 -0.51
N VAL A 328 -25.63 -5.39 -0.82
CA VAL A 328 -24.18 -5.35 -0.58
C VAL A 328 -23.52 -4.23 -1.40
N LEU A 329 -23.97 -4.01 -2.65
CA LEU A 329 -23.51 -2.90 -3.47
C LEU A 329 -23.92 -1.54 -2.90
N GLY A 330 -25.18 -1.37 -2.51
CA GLY A 330 -25.69 -0.13 -1.92
C GLY A 330 -24.91 0.25 -0.66
N LYS A 331 -24.78 -0.70 0.27
CA LYS A 331 -24.00 -0.51 1.50
C LYS A 331 -22.53 -0.20 1.21
N HIS A 332 -21.91 -0.87 0.23
CA HIS A 332 -20.54 -0.55 -0.17
C HIS A 332 -20.42 0.89 -0.69
N GLN A 333 -21.40 1.40 -1.44
CA GLN A 333 -21.39 2.78 -1.92
C GLN A 333 -21.53 3.80 -0.78
N GLU A 334 -22.31 3.50 0.25
CA GLU A 334 -22.51 4.34 1.44
C GLU A 334 -21.27 4.35 2.36
N GLU A 335 -20.64 3.20 2.60
CA GLU A 335 -19.46 3.04 3.44
C GLU A 335 -18.16 3.54 2.77
N ARG A 336 -18.24 4.40 1.75
CA ARG A 336 -17.09 5.03 1.07
C ARG A 336 -16.14 5.79 1.99
N TYR A 337 -16.56 6.05 3.22
CA TYR A 337 -16.00 7.11 4.05
C TYR A 337 -15.51 6.66 5.44
N THR A 338 -15.58 5.36 5.77
CA THR A 338 -15.48 4.89 7.16
C THR A 338 -14.14 4.28 7.59
N SER A 339 -13.23 3.94 6.68
CA SER A 339 -11.88 3.45 7.03
C SER A 339 -10.83 3.88 6.00
N GLU A 340 -9.70 4.40 6.47
CA GLU A 340 -8.68 4.99 5.61
C GLU A 340 -7.56 4.03 5.17
N ASP A 341 -7.21 3.00 5.95
CA ASP A 341 -6.12 2.08 5.58
C ASP A 341 -6.66 0.88 4.81
N PRO A 342 -6.32 0.73 3.53
CA PRO A 342 -6.70 -0.44 2.74
C PRO A 342 -6.24 -1.77 3.35
N ALA A 343 -5.16 -1.76 4.14
CA ALA A 343 -4.54 -2.97 4.67
C ALA A 343 -5.37 -3.68 5.75
N THR A 344 -6.10 -2.92 6.57
CA THR A 344 -6.80 -3.41 7.76
C THR A 344 -8.31 -3.49 7.56
N TRP A 345 -8.78 -3.20 6.34
CA TRP A 345 -10.21 -3.14 6.00
C TRP A 345 -10.96 -4.43 6.36
N ASN A 346 -11.96 -4.27 7.23
CA ASN A 346 -12.88 -5.31 7.67
C ASN A 346 -14.27 -4.71 7.93
N PRO A 347 -15.36 -5.48 7.71
CA PRO A 347 -15.37 -6.84 7.16
C PRO A 347 -15.17 -6.89 5.63
N LYS A 348 -14.82 -8.07 5.11
CA LYS A 348 -14.79 -8.35 3.66
C LYS A 348 -16.05 -9.09 3.24
N HIS A 349 -16.82 -8.49 2.33
CA HIS A 349 -18.06 -9.09 1.83
C HIS A 349 -17.78 -10.07 0.69
N ILE A 350 -18.41 -11.25 0.74
CA ILE A 350 -18.37 -12.28 -0.30
C ILE A 350 -19.81 -12.62 -0.66
N VAL A 351 -20.20 -12.44 -1.91
CA VAL A 351 -21.49 -12.92 -2.43
C VAL A 351 -21.28 -14.27 -3.08
N VAL A 352 -22.04 -15.25 -2.64
CA VAL A 352 -21.96 -16.63 -3.11
C VAL A 352 -22.98 -16.85 -4.21
N PHE A 353 -22.50 -17.26 -5.38
CA PHE A 353 -23.32 -17.64 -6.52
C PHE A 353 -23.37 -19.16 -6.62
N GLU A 354 -24.58 -19.71 -6.67
CA GLU A 354 -24.78 -21.14 -6.83
C GLU A 354 -24.56 -21.57 -8.30
N GLU A 355 -24.74 -22.86 -8.53
CA GLU A 355 -24.42 -23.53 -9.78
C GLU A 355 -25.25 -22.97 -10.94
N GLY A 356 -24.57 -22.57 -12.02
CA GLY A 356 -25.21 -21.99 -13.19
C GLY A 356 -25.58 -20.50 -13.05
N GLU A 357 -25.43 -19.92 -11.87
CA GLU A 357 -25.56 -18.49 -11.65
C GLU A 357 -24.20 -17.79 -11.81
N LEU A 358 -24.21 -16.64 -12.49
CA LEU A 358 -23.04 -15.78 -12.59
C LEU A 358 -23.42 -14.38 -12.10
N PRO A 359 -22.48 -13.66 -11.44
CA PRO A 359 -22.74 -12.30 -11.01
C PRO A 359 -23.06 -11.38 -12.20
N PRO A 360 -23.90 -10.35 -11.98
CA PRO A 360 -24.13 -9.32 -12.98
C PRO A 360 -22.81 -8.60 -13.30
N ARG A 361 -22.65 -8.16 -14.55
CA ARG A 361 -21.43 -7.46 -15.02
C ARG A 361 -21.08 -6.23 -14.20
N GLU A 362 -22.08 -5.55 -13.64
CA GLU A 362 -21.92 -4.40 -12.77
C GLU A 362 -21.12 -4.72 -11.49
N PHE A 363 -21.20 -5.97 -11.01
CA PHE A 363 -20.49 -6.44 -9.82
C PHE A 363 -19.05 -6.89 -10.14
N VAL A 364 -18.79 -7.29 -11.39
CA VAL A 364 -17.48 -7.77 -11.87
C VAL A 364 -17.03 -7.02 -13.14
N PRO A 365 -16.92 -5.68 -13.11
CA PRO A 365 -16.81 -4.86 -14.32
C PRO A 365 -15.52 -5.10 -15.11
N ARG A 366 -14.46 -5.61 -14.46
CA ARG A 366 -13.14 -5.82 -15.07
C ARG A 366 -12.82 -7.29 -15.35
N PHE A 367 -13.72 -8.22 -15.03
CA PHE A 367 -13.49 -9.65 -15.22
C PHE A 367 -14.70 -10.36 -15.81
N ASP A 368 -14.48 -11.07 -16.93
CA ASP A 368 -15.52 -11.85 -17.58
C ASP A 368 -15.47 -13.31 -17.14
N LEU A 369 -16.34 -13.66 -16.17
CA LEU A 369 -16.45 -15.03 -15.70
C LEU A 369 -16.94 -16.02 -16.76
N ARG A 370 -17.77 -15.56 -17.72
CA ARG A 370 -18.27 -16.43 -18.79
C ARG A 370 -17.14 -16.80 -19.75
N THR A 371 -16.35 -15.81 -20.14
CA THR A 371 -15.17 -16.01 -20.98
C THR A 371 -14.11 -16.85 -20.26
N TYR A 372 -13.86 -16.57 -18.98
CA TYR A 372 -12.97 -17.38 -18.14
C TYR A 372 -13.37 -18.85 -18.11
N TYR A 373 -14.63 -19.17 -17.77
CA TYR A 373 -15.07 -20.56 -17.69
C TYR A 373 -15.11 -21.24 -19.07
N SER A 374 -15.46 -20.53 -20.13
CA SER A 374 -15.39 -21.10 -21.49
C SER A 374 -13.95 -21.41 -21.92
N ALA A 375 -13.00 -20.52 -21.62
CA ALA A 375 -11.58 -20.75 -21.87
C ALA A 375 -11.04 -21.91 -21.02
N LEU A 376 -11.41 -21.96 -19.74
CA LEU A 376 -11.03 -23.04 -18.82
C LEU A 376 -11.54 -24.39 -19.29
N GLU A 377 -12.80 -24.49 -19.71
CA GLU A 377 -13.39 -25.73 -20.24
C GLU A 377 -12.59 -26.25 -21.44
N LYS A 378 -12.31 -25.36 -22.41
CA LYS A 378 -11.53 -25.69 -23.60
C LYS A 378 -10.10 -26.13 -23.25
N ALA A 379 -9.40 -25.37 -22.40
CA ALA A 379 -8.04 -25.71 -21.99
C ALA A 379 -7.98 -27.07 -21.27
N ARG A 380 -8.98 -27.37 -20.44
CA ARG A 380 -9.08 -28.65 -19.74
C ARG A 380 -9.33 -29.82 -20.69
N GLN A 381 -10.14 -29.63 -21.73
CA GLN A 381 -10.34 -30.63 -22.79
C GLN A 381 -9.05 -30.88 -23.57
N GLU A 382 -8.34 -29.82 -23.98
CA GLU A 382 -7.07 -29.91 -24.71
C GLU A 382 -5.99 -30.64 -23.90
N GLN A 383 -5.93 -30.38 -22.59
CA GLN A 383 -5.00 -31.03 -21.66
C GLN A 383 -5.50 -32.39 -21.15
N LYS A 384 -6.65 -32.89 -21.65
CA LYS A 384 -7.25 -34.18 -21.26
C LYS A 384 -7.43 -34.32 -19.75
N CYS A 385 -7.82 -33.24 -19.10
CA CYS A 385 -8.12 -33.23 -17.67
C CYS A 385 -9.36 -34.07 -17.36
N PRO A 386 -9.48 -34.66 -16.16
CA PRO A 386 -10.67 -35.40 -15.76
C PRO A 386 -11.95 -34.54 -15.83
N GLU A 387 -12.98 -35.07 -16.49
CA GLU A 387 -14.31 -34.47 -16.52
C GLU A 387 -15.05 -34.68 -15.20
N LYS A 388 -14.76 -35.76 -14.47
CA LYS A 388 -15.37 -36.09 -13.18
C LYS A 388 -14.28 -36.36 -12.15
N TYR A 389 -14.56 -35.93 -10.93
CA TYR A 389 -13.74 -36.17 -9.75
C TYR A 389 -14.56 -36.90 -8.69
N PRO A 390 -13.92 -37.72 -7.83
CA PRO A 390 -14.60 -38.34 -6.69
C PRO A 390 -15.04 -37.29 -5.67
N ASP A 391 -16.00 -37.63 -4.80
CA ASP A 391 -16.33 -36.88 -3.57
C ASP A 391 -16.61 -35.37 -3.74
N LEU A 392 -17.23 -34.98 -4.86
CA LEU A 392 -17.49 -33.57 -5.20
C LEU A 392 -16.23 -32.70 -5.29
N GLU A 393 -15.06 -33.31 -5.53
CA GLU A 393 -13.83 -32.58 -5.83
C GLU A 393 -13.91 -31.87 -7.20
N TRP A 394 -12.94 -31.01 -7.47
CA TRP A 394 -12.86 -30.23 -8.70
C TRP A 394 -11.40 -29.99 -9.10
N GLY A 395 -11.21 -29.54 -10.33
CA GLY A 395 -9.93 -29.16 -10.90
C GLY A 395 -9.53 -27.72 -10.61
N VAL A 396 -8.25 -27.41 -10.74
CA VAL A 396 -7.72 -26.04 -10.59
C VAL A 396 -8.49 -25.08 -11.51
N GLY A 397 -8.92 -23.95 -10.95
CA GLY A 397 -9.66 -22.90 -11.65
C GLY A 397 -11.19 -23.09 -11.65
N GLU A 398 -11.69 -24.27 -11.31
CA GLU A 398 -13.14 -24.54 -11.36
C GLU A 398 -13.89 -23.93 -10.16
N ALA A 399 -13.26 -23.79 -8.98
CA ALA A 399 -13.78 -22.97 -7.88
C ALA A 399 -12.96 -21.68 -7.75
N LEU A 400 -13.65 -20.54 -7.73
CA LEU A 400 -13.04 -19.22 -7.85
C LEU A 400 -13.62 -18.23 -6.85
N LEU A 401 -12.74 -17.59 -6.07
CA LEU A 401 -13.03 -16.35 -5.36
C LEU A 401 -12.47 -15.18 -6.18
N TYR A 402 -13.33 -14.33 -6.71
CA TYR A 402 -12.93 -13.16 -7.49
C TYR A 402 -13.28 -11.85 -6.77
N GLY A 403 -12.39 -10.86 -6.79
CA GLY A 403 -12.68 -9.49 -6.37
C GLY A 403 -12.10 -8.45 -7.32
N ASP A 404 -12.83 -7.38 -7.62
CA ASP A 404 -12.28 -6.31 -8.48
C ASP A 404 -11.08 -5.63 -7.80
N VAL A 405 -11.24 -5.28 -6.53
CA VAL A 405 -10.17 -4.75 -5.68
C VAL A 405 -10.14 -5.53 -4.39
N VAL A 406 -9.00 -6.12 -4.03
CA VAL A 406 -8.82 -6.84 -2.76
C VAL A 406 -7.60 -6.32 -2.01
N THR A 407 -7.42 -6.70 -0.75
CA THR A 407 -6.19 -6.38 -0.01
C THR A 407 -5.00 -7.12 -0.64
N SER A 408 -4.99 -8.44 -0.55
CA SER A 408 -4.01 -9.33 -1.16
C SER A 408 -4.60 -10.74 -1.27
N THR A 409 -4.66 -11.29 -2.49
CA THR A 409 -5.15 -12.65 -2.76
C THR A 409 -4.41 -13.70 -1.93
N GLN A 410 -3.12 -13.49 -1.67
CA GLN A 410 -2.32 -14.40 -0.86
C GLN A 410 -2.58 -14.23 0.63
N THR A 411 -2.63 -12.98 1.12
CA THR A 411 -2.86 -12.69 2.55
C THR A 411 -4.20 -13.21 3.02
N MET A 412 -5.22 -13.05 2.17
CA MET A 412 -6.58 -13.52 2.45
C MET A 412 -6.65 -15.03 2.63
N LEU A 413 -5.75 -15.79 2.01
CA LEU A 413 -5.64 -17.24 2.19
C LEU A 413 -4.68 -17.62 3.33
N ASP A 414 -3.46 -17.06 3.37
CA ASP A 414 -2.38 -17.55 4.23
C ASP A 414 -2.36 -16.99 5.66
N LYS A 415 -3.06 -15.87 5.92
CA LYS A 415 -3.17 -15.27 7.27
C LYS A 415 -4.49 -15.59 7.97
N ASN A 416 -5.39 -16.31 7.32
CA ASN A 416 -6.68 -16.72 7.86
C ASN A 416 -6.65 -18.22 8.11
N MET A 417 -6.30 -18.62 9.34
CA MET A 417 -6.00 -20.02 9.69
C MET A 417 -7.21 -20.94 9.52
N ARG A 418 -8.42 -20.47 9.85
CA ARG A 418 -9.65 -21.26 9.66
C ARG A 418 -9.90 -21.45 8.17
N LEU A 419 -9.81 -20.39 7.37
CA LEU A 419 -9.96 -20.47 5.91
C LEU A 419 -8.88 -21.40 5.31
N LEU A 420 -7.62 -21.23 5.68
CA LEU A 420 -6.50 -22.02 5.19
C LEU A 420 -6.70 -23.52 5.44
N SER A 421 -7.10 -23.90 6.66
CA SER A 421 -7.27 -25.31 7.04
C SER A 421 -8.55 -25.95 6.49
N SER A 422 -9.63 -25.17 6.41
CA SER A 422 -10.97 -25.68 6.13
C SER A 422 -11.38 -25.59 4.66
N LEU A 423 -10.78 -24.67 3.90
CA LEU A 423 -11.11 -24.52 2.49
C LEU A 423 -10.64 -25.76 1.71
N PRO A 424 -11.53 -26.43 0.95
CA PRO A 424 -11.13 -27.55 0.11
C PRO A 424 -10.26 -27.08 -1.05
N THR A 425 -9.39 -27.96 -1.54
CA THR A 425 -8.42 -27.66 -2.59
C THR A 425 -8.65 -28.54 -3.80
N PRO A 426 -8.35 -28.08 -5.03
CA PRO A 426 -7.64 -26.84 -5.38
C PRO A 426 -8.54 -25.60 -5.37
N PHE A 427 -8.09 -24.47 -4.82
CA PHE A 427 -8.90 -23.24 -4.78
C PHE A 427 -8.15 -22.04 -5.36
N VAL A 428 -8.81 -21.22 -6.18
CA VAL A 428 -8.22 -20.02 -6.79
C VAL A 428 -8.85 -18.76 -6.21
N SER A 429 -8.02 -17.84 -5.73
CA SER A 429 -8.40 -16.47 -5.41
C SER A 429 -7.79 -15.53 -6.45
N LEU A 430 -8.62 -14.78 -7.17
CA LEU A 430 -8.22 -13.87 -8.24
C LEU A 430 -8.68 -12.44 -7.92
N ALA A 431 -7.89 -11.45 -8.32
CA ALA A 431 -8.31 -10.07 -8.28
C ALA A 431 -7.87 -9.29 -9.51
N SER A 432 -8.58 -8.20 -9.82
CA SER A 432 -8.16 -7.23 -10.84
C SER A 432 -7.16 -6.20 -10.30
N SER A 433 -7.16 -5.97 -8.98
CA SER A 433 -6.23 -5.10 -8.28
C SER A 433 -5.99 -5.57 -6.85
N GLN A 434 -4.78 -5.37 -6.34
CA GLN A 434 -4.43 -5.58 -4.94
C GLN A 434 -3.92 -4.29 -4.33
N LEU A 435 -4.44 -3.96 -3.16
CA LEU A 435 -4.12 -2.75 -2.41
C LEU A 435 -2.83 -2.91 -1.62
N THR A 436 -2.60 -4.11 -1.10
CA THR A 436 -1.47 -4.48 -0.25
C THR A 436 -0.82 -5.77 -0.74
N GLY A 437 -0.66 -5.88 -2.07
CA GLY A 437 -0.01 -7.01 -2.72
C GLY A 437 1.38 -7.30 -2.12
N ARG A 438 1.70 -8.59 -1.95
CA ARG A 438 2.95 -9.02 -1.29
C ARG A 438 3.97 -9.54 -2.30
N GLY A 439 5.23 -9.21 -2.05
CA GLY A 439 6.41 -9.75 -2.70
C GLY A 439 7.34 -10.45 -1.70
N ARG A 440 8.43 -11.05 -2.20
CA ARG A 440 9.44 -11.73 -1.37
C ARG A 440 10.15 -10.75 -0.43
N GLY A 441 10.53 -11.24 0.75
CA GLY A 441 11.34 -10.49 1.71
C GLY A 441 10.64 -9.26 2.31
N GLY A 442 9.30 -9.24 2.31
CA GLY A 442 8.51 -8.11 2.84
C GLY A 442 8.27 -6.97 1.85
N ASN A 443 8.75 -7.08 0.60
CA ASN A 443 8.48 -6.08 -0.43
C ASN A 443 6.99 -6.02 -0.78
N MET A 444 6.50 -4.84 -1.14
CA MET A 444 5.16 -4.68 -1.71
C MET A 444 5.15 -4.97 -3.22
N TRP A 445 4.07 -5.61 -3.70
CA TRP A 445 3.80 -5.80 -5.12
C TRP A 445 2.73 -4.82 -5.62
N LEU A 446 3.12 -3.93 -6.54
CA LEU A 446 2.19 -3.01 -7.19
C LEU A 446 1.34 -3.70 -8.24
N SER A 447 0.04 -3.46 -8.15
CA SER A 447 -1.00 -4.13 -8.93
C SER A 447 -1.80 -3.12 -9.75
N PRO A 448 -1.19 -2.40 -10.72
CA PRO A 448 -1.93 -1.48 -11.58
C PRO A 448 -2.97 -2.23 -12.44
N PRO A 449 -4.01 -1.54 -12.93
CA PRO A 449 -4.99 -2.13 -13.84
C PRO A 449 -4.35 -2.87 -15.02
N GLY A 450 -4.91 -4.02 -15.38
CA GLY A 450 -4.39 -4.88 -16.46
C GLY A 450 -3.41 -5.97 -16.00
N CYS A 451 -2.95 -5.95 -14.75
CA CYS A 451 -2.23 -7.08 -14.17
C CYS A 451 -3.17 -8.27 -13.89
N LEU A 452 -2.60 -9.46 -13.71
CA LEU A 452 -3.33 -10.68 -13.35
C LEU A 452 -2.92 -11.17 -11.94
N GLN A 453 -3.67 -10.80 -10.92
CA GLN A 453 -3.35 -11.08 -9.53
C GLN A 453 -4.11 -12.34 -9.11
N PHE A 454 -3.42 -13.43 -8.84
CA PHE A 454 -4.10 -14.60 -8.28
C PHE A 454 -3.23 -15.37 -7.29
N SER A 455 -3.89 -16.13 -6.43
CA SER A 455 -3.29 -17.09 -5.53
C SER A 455 -4.00 -18.43 -5.64
N ILE A 456 -3.24 -19.53 -5.70
CA ILE A 456 -3.79 -20.89 -5.69
C ILE A 456 -3.46 -21.55 -4.36
N LEU A 457 -4.49 -22.06 -3.69
CA LEU A 457 -4.37 -22.93 -2.52
C LEU A 457 -4.39 -24.39 -2.96
N LEU A 458 -3.32 -25.11 -2.65
CA LEU A 458 -3.17 -26.54 -2.90
C LEU A 458 -2.80 -27.26 -1.60
N ARG A 459 -3.35 -28.46 -1.41
CA ARG A 459 -2.97 -29.35 -0.31
C ARG A 459 -2.47 -30.67 -0.88
N VAL A 460 -1.20 -30.97 -0.65
CA VAL A 460 -0.54 -32.17 -1.20
C VAL A 460 0.00 -33.02 -0.04
N PRO A 461 -0.26 -34.34 -0.02
CA PRO A 461 0.35 -35.24 0.97
C PRO A 461 1.88 -35.22 0.92
N LEU A 462 2.54 -35.30 2.07
CA LEU A 462 4.01 -35.39 2.13
C LEU A 462 4.56 -36.68 1.51
N SER A 463 3.73 -37.72 1.39
CA SER A 463 4.06 -38.94 0.64
C SER A 463 4.31 -38.65 -0.84
N ASP A 464 3.54 -37.72 -1.40
CA ASP A 464 3.53 -37.42 -2.83
C ASP A 464 4.48 -36.26 -3.15
N LEU A 465 4.55 -35.27 -2.25
CA LEU A 465 5.48 -34.15 -2.31
C LEU A 465 6.33 -34.06 -1.03
N PRO A 466 7.46 -34.79 -0.96
CA PRO A 466 8.37 -34.73 0.19
C PRO A 466 8.92 -33.32 0.43
N ALA A 467 9.20 -33.00 1.70
CA ALA A 467 9.60 -31.66 2.13
C ALA A 467 10.80 -31.06 1.35
N HIS A 468 11.80 -31.88 1.03
CA HIS A 468 12.98 -31.46 0.26
C HIS A 468 12.68 -31.10 -1.20
N LYS A 469 11.51 -31.47 -1.74
CA LYS A 469 11.07 -31.15 -3.11
C LYS A 469 10.16 -29.92 -3.20
N ILE A 470 9.66 -29.41 -2.08
CA ILE A 470 8.72 -28.28 -2.05
C ILE A 470 9.28 -27.04 -2.75
N VAL A 471 10.59 -26.80 -2.67
CA VAL A 471 11.26 -25.68 -3.35
C VAL A 471 11.02 -25.69 -4.87
N PHE A 472 10.84 -26.86 -5.48
CA PHE A 472 10.60 -26.99 -6.92
C PHE A 472 9.21 -26.52 -7.35
N VAL A 473 8.23 -26.42 -6.43
CA VAL A 473 6.89 -25.90 -6.74
C VAL A 473 6.97 -24.50 -7.33
N GLN A 474 7.80 -23.63 -6.75
CA GLN A 474 8.00 -22.27 -7.26
C GLN A 474 8.56 -22.28 -8.70
N TYR A 475 9.43 -23.23 -9.02
CA TYR A 475 10.04 -23.32 -10.34
C TYR A 475 9.07 -23.89 -11.38
N LEU A 476 8.29 -24.91 -11.01
CA LEU A 476 7.21 -25.45 -11.85
C LEU A 476 6.20 -24.36 -12.18
N PHE A 477 5.84 -23.54 -11.19
CA PHE A 477 4.96 -22.40 -11.42
C PHE A 477 5.58 -21.35 -12.33
N ALA A 478 6.88 -21.03 -12.16
CA ALA A 478 7.58 -20.10 -13.03
C ALA A 478 7.62 -20.58 -14.49
N LEU A 479 7.80 -21.89 -14.69
CA LEU A 479 7.74 -22.52 -16.00
C LEU A 479 6.34 -22.43 -16.60
N ALA A 480 5.31 -22.86 -15.86
CA ALA A 480 3.91 -22.81 -16.32
C ALA A 480 3.51 -21.39 -16.73
N VAL A 481 3.91 -20.38 -15.94
CA VAL A 481 3.66 -18.97 -16.26
C VAL A 481 4.40 -18.53 -17.53
N ALA A 482 5.68 -18.88 -17.65
CA ALA A 482 6.47 -18.49 -18.82
C ALA A 482 5.97 -19.17 -20.10
N GLU A 483 5.49 -20.41 -19.99
CA GLU A 483 4.85 -21.14 -21.09
C GLU A 483 3.52 -20.52 -21.49
N ALA A 484 2.65 -20.20 -20.52
CA ALA A 484 1.40 -19.48 -20.79
C ALA A 484 1.66 -18.13 -21.48
N CYS A 485 2.67 -17.37 -21.04
CA CYS A 485 3.06 -16.13 -21.70
C CYS A 485 3.65 -16.31 -23.11
N ARG A 486 4.20 -17.49 -23.42
CA ARG A 486 4.75 -17.82 -24.76
C ARG A 486 3.68 -18.30 -25.73
N ASP A 487 2.49 -18.64 -25.23
CA ASP A 487 1.35 -18.92 -26.09
C ASP A 487 1.04 -17.69 -26.94
N ARG A 488 0.91 -17.92 -28.26
CA ARG A 488 0.62 -16.87 -29.22
C ARG A 488 -0.72 -16.20 -28.97
N ALA A 489 -1.68 -16.90 -28.36
CA ALA A 489 -2.97 -16.33 -27.99
C ALA A 489 -2.86 -15.30 -26.85
N VAL A 490 -1.77 -15.32 -26.07
CA VAL A 490 -1.60 -14.48 -24.88
C VAL A 490 -0.76 -13.24 -25.17
N LEU A 491 0.48 -13.42 -25.63
CA LEU A 491 1.41 -12.30 -25.93
C LEU A 491 1.84 -12.24 -27.40
N GLY A 492 1.19 -12.99 -28.30
CA GLY A 492 1.57 -13.00 -29.71
C GLY A 492 3.02 -13.44 -29.95
N ALA A 493 3.72 -12.77 -30.86
CA ALA A 493 5.12 -13.03 -31.14
C ALA A 493 6.05 -12.64 -29.97
N GLU A 494 5.65 -11.65 -29.17
CA GLU A 494 6.44 -11.10 -28.07
C GLU A 494 6.65 -12.11 -26.93
N GLY A 495 5.74 -13.07 -26.80
CA GLY A 495 5.86 -14.17 -25.85
C GLY A 495 7.19 -14.93 -25.99
N ALA A 496 7.75 -15.01 -27.20
CA ALA A 496 9.03 -15.67 -27.46
C ALA A 496 10.22 -15.02 -26.72
N HIS A 497 10.08 -13.78 -26.26
CA HIS A 497 11.09 -13.05 -25.50
C HIS A 497 10.94 -13.18 -23.97
N VAL A 498 9.94 -13.93 -23.49
CA VAL A 498 9.73 -14.16 -22.07
C VAL A 498 10.76 -15.15 -21.52
N ARG A 499 11.39 -14.79 -20.40
CA ARG A 499 12.44 -15.54 -19.71
C ARG A 499 12.17 -15.55 -18.20
N ILE A 500 12.72 -16.56 -17.54
CA ILE A 500 12.71 -16.66 -16.07
C ILE A 500 14.03 -16.09 -15.56
N LYS A 501 13.96 -15.09 -14.68
CA LYS A 501 15.09 -14.69 -13.84
C LYS A 501 14.94 -15.42 -12.51
N TRP A 502 15.86 -16.35 -12.26
CA TRP A 502 15.84 -17.18 -11.07
C TRP A 502 15.87 -16.32 -9.78
N PRO A 503 15.12 -16.69 -8.73
CA PRO A 503 14.33 -17.92 -8.56
C PRO A 503 12.84 -17.83 -8.89
N ASN A 504 12.29 -16.63 -9.12
CA ASN A 504 10.84 -16.41 -9.06
C ASN A 504 10.31 -15.27 -9.94
N ASP A 505 11.17 -14.64 -10.75
CA ASP A 505 10.77 -13.48 -11.54
C ASP A 505 10.62 -13.84 -13.02
N ILE A 506 9.62 -13.23 -13.66
CA ILE A 506 9.39 -13.34 -15.10
C ILE A 506 9.80 -12.01 -15.74
N TYR A 507 10.65 -12.10 -16.77
CA TYR A 507 11.15 -10.95 -17.52
C TYR A 507 10.81 -11.10 -19.00
N ALA A 508 10.55 -9.98 -19.66
CA ALA A 508 10.52 -9.90 -21.11
C ALA A 508 11.72 -9.08 -21.58
N GLU A 509 12.34 -9.51 -22.67
CA GLU A 509 13.33 -8.72 -23.41
C GLU A 509 12.59 -7.83 -24.42
N MET A 510 12.77 -6.52 -24.31
CA MET A 510 12.07 -5.56 -25.15
C MET A 510 12.66 -5.55 -26.56
N PRO A 511 11.84 -5.72 -27.61
CA PRO A 511 12.31 -5.65 -29.00
C PRO A 511 12.99 -4.32 -29.30
N GLY A 512 14.04 -4.37 -30.11
CA GLY A 512 14.77 -3.19 -30.59
C GLY A 512 15.75 -2.59 -29.57
N THR A 513 15.45 -2.61 -28.26
CA THR A 513 16.36 -2.08 -27.22
C THR A 513 17.18 -3.15 -26.52
N GLY A 514 16.70 -4.41 -26.49
CA GLY A 514 17.31 -5.50 -25.72
C GLY A 514 17.17 -5.31 -24.20
N GLU A 515 16.43 -4.31 -23.74
CA GLU A 515 16.21 -4.03 -22.33
C GLU A 515 15.37 -5.14 -21.70
N ARG A 516 15.79 -5.68 -20.54
CA ARG A 516 15.00 -6.69 -19.82
C ARG A 516 14.12 -6.04 -18.78
N LYS A 517 12.81 -6.17 -18.93
CA LYS A 517 11.82 -5.65 -17.97
C LYS A 517 11.15 -6.76 -17.20
N LYS A 518 10.99 -6.56 -15.90
CA LYS A 518 10.24 -7.49 -15.04
C LYS A 518 8.76 -7.38 -15.36
N ILE A 519 8.19 -8.46 -15.87
CA ILE A 519 6.77 -8.58 -16.23
C ILE A 519 6.01 -9.50 -15.29
N GLY A 520 6.64 -10.09 -14.28
CA GLY A 520 5.93 -10.85 -13.26
C GLY A 520 6.78 -11.34 -12.10
N GLY A 521 6.11 -11.78 -11.05
CA GLY A 521 6.72 -12.37 -9.88
C GLY A 521 5.83 -13.47 -9.30
N ILE A 522 6.48 -14.46 -8.71
CA ILE A 522 5.85 -15.60 -8.04
C ILE A 522 6.28 -15.60 -6.57
N LEU A 523 5.33 -15.88 -5.68
CA LEU A 523 5.53 -15.99 -4.24
C LEU A 523 4.82 -17.25 -3.74
N VAL A 524 5.61 -18.24 -3.29
CA VAL A 524 5.07 -19.47 -2.69
C VAL A 524 5.25 -19.40 -1.18
N ASN A 525 4.14 -19.51 -0.46
CA ASN A 525 4.14 -19.70 0.99
C ASN A 525 3.69 -21.13 1.31
N THR A 526 4.35 -21.74 2.28
CA THR A 526 4.15 -23.15 2.63
C THR A 526 3.89 -23.31 4.12
N SER A 527 2.78 -23.95 4.49
CA SER A 527 2.50 -24.40 5.85
C SER A 527 2.48 -25.93 5.90
N PHE A 528 2.90 -26.48 7.04
CA PHE A 528 2.92 -27.93 7.28
C PHE A 528 1.87 -28.26 8.35
N GLY A 529 1.00 -29.21 8.06
CA GLY A 529 -0.05 -29.66 8.98
C GLY A 529 -0.49 -31.08 8.68
N THR A 530 -0.73 -31.90 9.71
CA THR A 530 -1.36 -33.24 9.61
C THR A 530 -0.81 -34.17 8.51
N GLY A 531 0.51 -34.16 8.27
CA GLY A 531 1.15 -34.99 7.24
C GLY A 531 0.98 -34.49 5.79
N LYS A 532 0.40 -33.30 5.61
CA LYS A 532 0.20 -32.62 4.34
C LYS A 532 0.96 -31.30 4.31
N VAL A 533 1.20 -30.79 3.10
CA VAL A 533 1.73 -29.45 2.84
C VAL A 533 0.63 -28.62 2.21
N GLU A 534 0.39 -27.47 2.80
CA GLU A 534 -0.45 -26.43 2.24
C GLU A 534 0.45 -25.43 1.50
N LEU A 535 0.11 -25.19 0.24
CA LEU A 535 0.84 -24.30 -0.66
C LEU A 535 -0.11 -23.18 -1.06
N VAL A 536 0.25 -21.94 -0.72
CA VAL A 536 -0.40 -20.75 -1.29
C VAL A 536 0.56 -20.13 -2.28
N VAL A 537 0.26 -20.34 -3.57
CA VAL A 537 1.09 -19.85 -4.68
C VAL A 537 0.46 -18.57 -5.24
N GLY A 538 1.02 -17.42 -4.87
CA GLY A 538 0.65 -16.12 -5.41
C GLY A 538 1.45 -15.77 -6.67
N LYS A 539 0.76 -15.20 -7.66
CA LYS A 539 1.35 -14.64 -8.88
C LYS A 539 0.83 -13.23 -9.12
N THR A 540 1.70 -12.38 -9.66
CA THR A 540 1.23 -11.21 -10.38
C THR A 540 2.13 -10.92 -11.59
N PRO A 541 1.67 -11.10 -12.84
CA PRO A 541 2.31 -10.51 -13.99
C PRO A 541 1.87 -9.06 -14.13
N ARG A 542 2.83 -8.18 -14.42
CA ARG A 542 2.58 -6.87 -15.04
C ARG A 542 2.29 -7.10 -16.52
N ALA A 543 1.02 -7.34 -16.86
CA ALA A 543 0.58 -7.19 -18.24
C ALA A 543 0.22 -5.72 -18.46
N VAL A 544 1.25 -4.88 -18.68
CA VAL A 544 1.05 -3.67 -19.47
C VAL A 544 1.36 -4.09 -20.89
N LEU A 545 0.30 -4.36 -21.66
CA LEU A 545 0.37 -4.57 -23.09
C LEU A 545 0.77 -3.22 -23.73
N TRP A 546 2.07 -2.92 -23.77
CA TRP A 546 2.60 -1.93 -24.71
C TRP A 546 2.68 -2.63 -26.07
N VAL A 547 1.54 -2.76 -26.74
CA VAL A 547 1.57 -2.73 -28.21
C VAL A 547 1.44 -1.25 -28.54
N ALA A 548 2.42 -0.71 -29.28
CA ALA A 548 2.27 0.57 -29.95
C ALA A 548 1.17 0.42 -31.02
N SER A 549 -0.09 0.45 -30.59
CA SER A 549 -1.30 0.58 -31.39
C SER A 549 -2.45 0.66 -30.41
N ALA A 550 -3.23 1.74 -30.50
CA ALA A 550 -4.56 1.78 -29.93
C ALA A 550 -5.34 0.52 -30.34
N GLU A 551 -6.25 0.07 -29.48
CA GLU A 551 -7.18 -1.06 -29.67
C GLU A 551 -6.55 -2.45 -29.47
N THR A 552 -6.58 -2.96 -28.23
CA THR A 552 -6.56 -4.41 -27.99
C THR A 552 -7.39 -4.77 -26.76
N ASN A 553 -8.36 -5.66 -26.95
CA ASN A 553 -9.42 -6.02 -25.99
C ASN A 553 -8.86 -6.73 -24.75
N VAL A 554 -9.32 -6.29 -23.58
CA VAL A 554 -9.07 -6.86 -22.23
C VAL A 554 -9.42 -8.36 -22.13
N GLU A 555 -10.22 -8.89 -23.05
CA GLU A 555 -10.67 -10.29 -23.11
C GLU A 555 -9.54 -11.33 -23.24
N HIS A 556 -8.40 -10.98 -23.86
CA HIS A 556 -7.34 -11.96 -24.16
C HIS A 556 -6.48 -12.35 -22.94
N VAL A 557 -6.35 -11.48 -21.94
CA VAL A 557 -5.60 -11.76 -20.70
C VAL A 557 -6.37 -12.70 -19.77
N GLN A 558 -7.71 -12.68 -19.85
CA GLN A 558 -8.60 -13.49 -19.02
C GLN A 558 -8.62 -14.97 -19.44
N ALA A 559 -8.37 -15.26 -20.73
CA ALA A 559 -8.27 -16.62 -21.25
C ALA A 559 -6.93 -17.32 -20.89
N ALA A 560 -5.95 -16.59 -20.35
CA ALA A 560 -4.63 -17.11 -19.99
C ALA A 560 -4.50 -17.57 -18.53
N VAL A 561 -5.54 -17.35 -17.72
CA VAL A 561 -5.67 -17.80 -16.31
C VAL A 561 -6.10 -19.26 -16.30
#